data_AF-A0A374JWM2-F1
#
_entry.id   AF-A0A374JWM2-F1
#
_cell.length_a   1.000
_cell.length_b   1.000
_cell.length_c   1.000
_cell.angle_alpha   90.00
_cell.angle_beta   90.00
_cell.angle_gamma   90.00
#
_symmetry.space_group_name_H-M   'P 1'
#
loop_
_entity.id
_entity.type
_entity.pdbx_description
1 polymer ?
#
loop_
_entity_poly.entity_id
_entity_poly.type
_entity_poly.pdbx_seq_one_letter_code
_entity_poly.pdbx_strand_id
1 'polypeptide(L)'
;MNETSFYFVGEISEPEHYIGCLPQYDKPYWAGLCDIPNGTEFLTADELVNATIYRGKSLKERWDDVRIICMGGIPVDDYMKLSD
;
A
#
# COMPACT_ATOMS: atom_id res chain seq x y z
N MET A 1 9.37 -7.28 7.85
CA MET A 1 9.10 -6.99 6.42
C MET A 1 8.52 -5.59 6.39
N ASN A 2 9.05 -4.67 5.57
CA ASN A 2 8.57 -3.29 5.53
C ASN A 2 7.37 -3.20 4.57
N GLU A 3 6.25 -3.73 5.02
CA GLU A 3 4.98 -3.69 4.30
C GLU A 3 3.95 -2.87 5.08
N THR A 4 3.01 -2.29 4.36
CA THR A 4 1.87 -1.54 4.88
C THR A 4 0.63 -2.08 4.21
N SER A 5 -0.35 -2.50 5.02
CA SER A 5 -1.66 -2.90 4.52
C SER A 5 -2.68 -1.80 4.75
N PHE A 6 -3.55 -1.61 3.77
CA PHE A 6 -4.59 -0.58 3.81
C PHE A 6 -5.79 -1.01 2.98
N TYR A 7 -6.91 -0.32 3.16
CA TYR A 7 -8.10 -0.48 2.32
C TYR A 7 -8.62 0.88 1.90
N PHE A 8 -9.50 0.90 0.88
CA PHE A 8 -10.25 2.09 0.53
C PHE A 8 -11.65 2.04 1.14
N VAL A 9 -12.08 3.11 1.82
CA VAL A 9 -13.38 3.17 2.54
C VAL A 9 -14.60 2.85 1.65
N GLY A 10 -14.49 3.09 0.33
CA GLY A 10 -15.55 2.81 -0.64
C GLY A 10 -15.58 1.37 -1.18
N GLU A 11 -14.61 0.52 -0.85
CA GLU A 11 -14.52 -0.85 -1.38
C GLU A 11 -15.08 -1.85 -0.38
N ILE A 12 -16.28 -2.36 -0.68
CA ILE A 12 -17.04 -3.27 0.19
C ILE A 12 -16.54 -4.73 0.06
N SER A 13 -15.81 -5.06 -1.01
CA SER A 13 -15.48 -6.44 -1.39
C SER A 13 -13.98 -6.77 -1.51
N GLU A 14 -13.10 -5.78 -1.55
CA GLU A 14 -11.65 -6.00 -1.56
C GLU A 14 -11.08 -5.59 -0.20
N PRO A 15 -10.67 -6.58 0.63
CA PRO A 15 -10.45 -6.31 2.05
C PRO A 15 -9.16 -5.56 2.33
N GLU A 16 -8.12 -5.73 1.51
CA GLU A 16 -6.78 -5.21 1.79
C GLU A 16 -5.94 -5.07 0.51
N HIS A 17 -5.19 -3.97 0.43
CA HIS A 17 -4.11 -3.72 -0.50
C HIS A 17 -2.80 -3.67 0.27
N TYR A 18 -1.70 -4.01 -0.39
CA TYR A 18 -0.38 -4.00 0.21
C TYR A 18 0.56 -3.10 -0.57
N ILE A 19 1.37 -2.33 0.15
CA ILE A 19 2.54 -1.66 -0.41
C ILE A 19 3.75 -1.94 0.47
N GLY A 20 4.94 -1.94 -0.10
CA GLY A 20 6.14 -2.12 0.70
C GLY A 20 7.41 -1.68 0.01
N CYS A 21 8.51 -1.82 0.75
CA CYS A 21 9.84 -1.51 0.27
C CYS A 21 10.83 -2.62 0.68
N LEU A 22 11.49 -3.22 -0.30
CA LEU A 22 12.54 -4.22 -0.16
C LEU A 22 13.82 -3.71 -0.85
N PRO A 23 14.67 -2.95 -0.14
CA PRO A 23 15.84 -2.27 -0.71
C PRO A 23 16.87 -3.18 -1.39
N GLN A 24 16.81 -4.49 -1.13
CA GLN A 24 17.72 -5.49 -1.69
C GLN A 24 17.41 -5.88 -3.14
N TYR A 25 16.30 -5.41 -3.72
CA TYR A 25 15.90 -5.67 -5.10
C TYR A 25 16.12 -4.45 -6.00
N ASP A 26 16.28 -4.69 -7.31
CA ASP A 26 16.45 -3.64 -8.33
C ASP A 26 15.28 -2.64 -8.35
N LYS A 27 14.06 -3.14 -8.11
CA LYS A 27 12.84 -2.35 -7.94
C LYS A 27 12.35 -2.54 -6.51
N PRO A 28 12.76 -1.65 -5.58
CA PRO A 28 12.54 -1.90 -4.17
C PRO A 28 11.09 -1.68 -3.76
N TYR A 29 10.33 -0.84 -4.46
CA TYR A 29 8.96 -0.53 -4.12
C TYR A 29 8.01 -1.49 -4.81
N TRP A 30 6.99 -1.96 -4.11
CA TRP A 30 6.03 -2.91 -4.68
C TRP A 30 4.63 -2.65 -4.18
N ALA A 31 3.64 -3.00 -5.00
CA ALA A 31 2.23 -2.98 -4.67
C ALA A 31 1.63 -4.36 -4.92
N GLY A 32 0.91 -4.90 -3.93
CA GLY A 32 0.20 -6.17 -3.97
C GLY A 32 -1.31 -5.98 -3.87
N LEU A 33 -2.06 -6.98 -4.36
CA LEU A 33 -3.52 -6.95 -4.47
C LEU A 33 -4.02 -5.66 -5.14
N CYS A 34 -3.46 -5.35 -6.31
CA CYS A 34 -3.84 -4.20 -7.14
C CYS A 34 -4.42 -4.69 -8.47
N ASP A 35 -4.73 -3.77 -9.40
CA ASP A 35 -5.30 -4.10 -10.73
C ASP A 35 -4.40 -5.04 -11.56
N ILE A 36 -3.10 -5.12 -11.24
CA ILE A 36 -2.12 -5.94 -11.94
C ILE A 36 -2.06 -7.34 -11.32
N PRO A 37 -2.27 -8.43 -12.08
CA PRO A 37 -2.13 -9.79 -11.58
C PRO A 37 -0.73 -10.04 -10.98
N ASN A 38 -0.68 -10.60 -9.77
CA ASN A 38 0.53 -10.82 -8.96
C ASN A 38 1.20 -9.54 -8.43
N GLY A 39 0.57 -8.38 -8.57
CA GLY A 39 1.15 -7.11 -8.12
C GLY A 39 2.11 -6.50 -9.12
N THR A 40 2.82 -5.46 -8.69
CA THR A 40 3.75 -4.72 -9.54
C THR A 40 4.87 -4.09 -8.72
N GLU A 41 5.97 -3.75 -9.39
CA GLU A 41 7.21 -3.28 -8.78
C GLU A 41 7.68 -1.99 -9.46
N PHE A 42 8.24 -1.09 -8.65
CA PHE A 42 8.63 0.27 -9.00
C PHE A 42 10.03 0.58 -8.49
N LEU A 43 10.72 1.47 -9.20
CA LEU A 43 12.05 1.93 -8.80
C LEU A 43 11.96 2.97 -7.69
N THR A 44 10.90 3.78 -7.68
CA THR A 44 10.73 4.88 -6.71
C THR A 44 9.37 4.83 -6.01
N ALA A 45 9.30 5.43 -4.83
CA ALA A 45 8.04 5.63 -4.11
C ALA A 45 7.07 6.52 -4.91
N ASP A 46 7.59 7.50 -5.64
CA ASP A 46 6.76 8.40 -6.46
C ASP A 46 6.07 7.62 -7.59
N GLU A 47 6.78 6.72 -8.28
CA GLU A 47 6.17 5.83 -9.26
C GLU A 47 5.05 4.99 -8.65
N LEU A 48 5.28 4.38 -7.48
CA LEU A 48 4.26 3.59 -6.79
C LEU A 48 3.01 4.41 -6.44
N VAL A 49 3.20 5.62 -5.89
CA VAL A 49 2.10 6.47 -5.41
C VAL A 49 1.28 7.07 -6.56
N ASN A 50 1.91 7.35 -7.70
CA ASN A 50 1.25 7.91 -8.88
C ASN A 50 0.79 6.83 -9.90
N ALA A 51 1.15 5.56 -9.72
CA ALA A 51 0.73 4.49 -10.62
C ALA A 51 -0.80 4.26 -10.54
N THR A 52 -1.47 4.22 -11.69
CA THR A 52 -2.92 4.00 -11.79
C THR A 52 -3.26 2.51 -11.70
N ILE A 53 -3.05 1.92 -10.52
CA ILE A 53 -3.17 0.48 -10.26
C ILE A 53 -4.30 0.12 -9.29
N TYR A 54 -5.18 1.06 -8.95
CA TYR A 54 -6.33 0.84 -8.07
C TYR A 54 -7.63 1.27 -8.74
N ARG A 55 -8.24 0.35 -9.48
CA ARG A 55 -9.42 0.56 -10.35
C ARG A 55 -9.21 1.70 -11.34
N GLY A 56 -8.03 1.73 -11.97
CA GLY A 56 -7.64 2.76 -12.93
C GLY A 56 -7.28 4.12 -12.32
N LYS A 57 -7.17 4.21 -10.99
CA LYS A 57 -6.71 5.41 -10.26
C LYS A 57 -5.45 5.13 -9.48
N SER A 58 -4.72 6.19 -9.15
CA SER A 58 -3.53 6.12 -8.31
C SER A 58 -3.83 6.19 -6.82
N LEU A 59 -2.87 5.77 -6.00
CA LEU A 59 -2.95 5.91 -4.54
C LEU A 59 -3.09 7.39 -4.15
N LYS A 60 -2.37 8.27 -4.85
CA LYS A 60 -2.43 9.73 -4.66
C LYS A 60 -3.82 10.31 -4.90
N GLU A 61 -4.49 9.89 -5.96
CA GLU A 61 -5.85 10.35 -6.30
C GLU A 61 -6.90 9.86 -5.31
N ARG A 62 -6.62 8.77 -4.59
CA ARG A 62 -7.54 8.13 -3.66
C ARG A 62 -7.08 8.26 -2.21
N TRP A 63 -6.12 9.14 -1.92
CA TRP A 63 -5.47 9.22 -0.61
C TRP A 63 -6.47 9.48 0.53
N ASP A 64 -7.50 10.30 0.29
CA ASP A 64 -8.54 10.60 1.26
C ASP A 64 -9.37 9.36 1.68
N ASP A 65 -9.44 8.36 0.79
CA ASP A 65 -10.13 7.10 1.00
C ASP A 65 -9.25 6.02 1.65
N VAL A 66 -7.94 6.25 1.77
CA VAL A 66 -7.00 5.26 2.32
C VAL A 66 -7.18 5.13 3.83
N ARG A 67 -7.29 3.89 4.31
CA ARG A 67 -7.25 3.55 5.73
C ARG A 67 -6.20 2.48 5.95
N ILE A 68 -5.12 2.88 6.63
CA ILE A 68 -4.02 1.99 6.98
C ILE A 68 -4.47 1.08 8.13
N ILE A 69 -4.24 -0.22 7.98
CA ILE A 69 -4.60 -1.25 8.97
C ILE A 69 -3.36 -1.68 9.75
N CYS A 70 -2.24 -1.90 9.04
CA CYS A 70 -1.04 -2.47 9.60
C CYS A 70 0.19 -1.81 8.98
N MET A 71 1.21 -1.51 9.78
CA MET A 71 2.51 -1.03 9.34
C MET A 71 3.60 -1.92 9.93
N GLY A 72 4.41 -2.53 9.07
CA GLY A 72 5.52 -3.39 9.48
C GLY A 72 5.11 -4.65 10.25
N GLY A 73 3.88 -5.15 10.04
CA GLY A 73 3.30 -6.27 10.79
C GLY A 73 2.72 -5.88 12.15
N ILE A 74 2.67 -4.58 12.49
CA ILE A 74 2.05 -4.05 13.70
C ILE A 74 0.72 -3.39 13.31
N PRO A 75 -0.43 -3.80 13.89
CA PRO A 75 -1.70 -3.10 13.73
C PRO A 75 -1.55 -1.61 14.06
N VAL A 76 -2.15 -0.73 13.26
CA VAL A 76 -2.07 0.73 13.44
C VAL A 76 -2.44 1.14 14.86
N ASP A 77 -3.49 0.55 15.44
CA ASP A 77 -3.92 0.86 16.81
C ASP A 77 -2.83 0.59 17.86
N ASP A 78 -1.98 -0.41 17.63
CA ASP A 78 -0.87 -0.73 18.51
C ASP A 78 0.38 0.08 18.17
N TYR A 79 0.61 0.37 16.89
CA TYR A 79 1.67 1.26 16.45
C TYR A 79 1.53 2.67 17.06
N MET A 80 0.29 3.20 17.08
CA MET A 80 -0.01 4.52 17.65
C MET A 80 0.26 4.59 19.16
N LYS A 81 0.19 3.46 19.88
CA LYS A 81 0.51 3.40 21.32
C LYS A 81 2.02 3.35 21.60
N LEU A 82 2.83 3.03 20.59
CA LEU A 82 4.30 2.98 20.70
C LEU A 82 4.95 4.34 20.38
N SER A 83 4.16 5.29 19.88
CA SER A 83 4.60 6.65 19.54
C SER A 83 4.39 7.69 20.65
N ASP A 84 3.92 7.25 21.83
CA ASP A 84 3.83 8.04 23.07
C ASP A 84 5.00 7.72 24.02
#